data_AF-A0A4Q3GTU0-F1
#
_entry.id   AF-A0A4Q3GTU0-F1
#
_cell.length_a   1.000
_cell.length_b   1.000
_cell.length_c   1.000
_cell.angle_alpha   90.00
_cell.angle_beta   90.00
_cell.angle_gamma   90.00
#
_symmetry.space_group_name_H-M   'P 1'
#
loop_
_entity.id
_entity.type
_entity.pdbx_description
1 polymer ?
#
loop_
_entity_poly.entity_id
_entity_poly.type
_entity_poly.pdbx_seq_one_letter_code
_entity_poly.pdbx_strand_id
1 'polypeptide(L)' 'MVELEERRAASMVFRGAFNRTFAYEAGDLLAISDRLYIATKSVPAGGHLRDGSEDWVKIFKGPEP' A
#
# COMPACT_ATOMS: atom_id res chain seq x y z
N MET A 1 -12.01 30.66 -13.19
CA MET A 1 -12.42 29.67 -12.18
C MET A 1 -11.27 28.70 -12.08
N VAL A 2 -10.42 28.83 -11.05
CA VAL A 2 -9.33 27.87 -10.84
C VAL A 2 -9.95 26.75 -10.03
N GLU A 3 -10.11 25.60 -10.65
CA GLU A 3 -10.45 24.36 -9.95
C GLU A 3 -9.27 24.06 -9.03
N LEU A 4 -9.42 24.42 -7.76
CA LEU A 4 -8.48 24.01 -6.73
C LEU A 4 -8.71 22.52 -6.57
N GLU A 5 -8.01 21.70 -7.36
CA GLU A 5 -7.93 20.27 -7.07
C GLU A 5 -7.40 20.18 -5.64
N GLU A 6 -8.31 19.86 -4.71
CA GLU A 6 -7.95 19.44 -3.38
C GLU A 6 -7.02 18.25 -3.59
N ARG A 7 -5.71 18.52 -3.58
CA ARG A 7 -4.72 17.49 -3.34
C ARG A 7 -4.99 17.00 -1.95
N ARG A 8 -5.95 16.06 -1.81
CA ARG A 8 -6.07 15.26 -0.61
C ARG A 8 -4.68 14.70 -0.41
N ALA A 9 -4.01 15.15 0.64
CA ALA A 9 -2.78 14.51 1.07
C ALA A 9 -3.12 13.03 1.19
N ALA A 10 -2.44 12.18 0.41
CA ALA A 10 -2.63 10.75 0.51
C ALA A 10 -2.37 10.37 1.98
N SER A 11 -3.43 10.08 2.71
CA SER A 11 -3.32 9.71 4.12
C SER A 11 -2.66 8.35 4.15
N MET A 12 -1.48 8.27 4.76
CA MET A 12 -0.81 7.00 4.97
C MET A 12 -1.57 6.23 6.06
N VAL A 13 -2.30 5.19 5.68
CA VAL A 13 -3.14 4.40 6.60
C VAL A 13 -2.58 2.99 6.71
N PHE A 14 -2.33 2.54 7.94
CA PHE A 14 -1.99 1.14 8.19
C PHE A 14 -3.24 0.27 8.19
N ARG A 15 -3.31 -0.67 7.23
CA ARG A 15 -4.44 -1.59 7.03
C ARG A 15 -4.27 -2.93 7.75
N GLY A 16 -3.14 -3.16 8.41
CA GLY A 16 -2.85 -4.43 9.08
C GLY A 16 -2.19 -5.45 8.15
N ALA A 17 -2.47 -6.74 8.36
CA ALA A 17 -1.95 -7.81 7.52
C ALA A 17 -2.56 -7.77 6.10
N PHE A 18 -1.80 -8.19 5.08
CA PHE A 18 -2.32 -8.28 3.71
C PHE A 18 -3.56 -9.17 3.65
N ASN A 19 -4.66 -8.59 3.19
CA ASN A 19 -5.90 -9.27 2.88
C ASN A 19 -6.25 -9.08 1.40
N ARG A 20 -6.28 -10.18 0.65
CA ARG A 20 -6.59 -10.19 -0.79
C ARG A 20 -8.03 -9.75 -1.09
N THR A 21 -8.94 -9.80 -0.13
CA THR A 21 -10.34 -9.36 -0.32
C THR A 21 -10.50 -7.84 -0.23
N PHE A 22 -9.48 -7.11 0.21
CA PHE A 22 -9.54 -5.66 0.37
C PHE A 22 -8.93 -4.95 -0.84
N ALA A 23 -9.51 -3.80 -1.17
CA ALA A 23 -8.85 -2.80 -2.02
C ALA A 23 -7.97 -1.90 -1.14
N TYR A 24 -6.88 -1.42 -1.73
CA TYR A 24 -5.92 -0.54 -1.08
C TYR A 24 -5.78 0.73 -1.91
N GLU A 25 -5.69 1.87 -1.24
CA GLU A 25 -5.42 3.14 -1.91
C GLU A 25 -3.92 3.44 -1.93
N ALA A 26 -3.50 4.31 -2.84
CA ALA A 26 -2.13 4.82 -2.86
C ALA A 26 -1.75 5.37 -1.47
N GLY A 27 -0.65 4.89 -0.91
CA GLY A 27 -0.17 5.24 0.42
C GLY A 27 -0.62 4.30 1.55
N ASP A 28 -1.53 3.35 1.28
CA ASP A 28 -1.90 2.34 2.28
C ASP A 28 -0.70 1.46 2.62
N LEU A 29 -0.53 1.21 3.92
CA LEU A 29 0.52 0.35 4.48
C LEU A 29 -0.06 -1.00 4.87
N LEU A 30 0.68 -2.06 4.61
CA LEU A 30 0.30 -3.40 5.05
C LEU A 30 1.50 -4.28 5.41
N ALA A 31 1.24 -5.30 6.22
CA ALA A 31 2.24 -6.26 6.68
C ALA A 31 2.06 -7.65 6.05
N ILE A 32 3.17 -8.29 5.69
CA ILE A 32 3.24 -9.71 5.34
C ILE A 32 4.40 -10.32 6.09
N SER A 33 4.11 -11.25 7.00
CA SER A 33 5.12 -11.89 7.85
C SER A 33 5.99 -10.84 8.56
N ASP A 34 7.28 -10.76 8.21
CA ASP A 34 8.29 -9.85 8.75
C ASP A 34 8.47 -8.57 7.91
N ARG A 35 7.63 -8.32 6.91
CA ARG A 35 7.81 -7.24 5.92
C ARG A 35 6.66 -6.25 5.94
N LEU A 36 6.99 -4.98 5.69
CA LEU A 36 6.03 -3.90 5.53
C LEU A 36 6.09 -3.37 4.09
N TYR A 37 4.92 -3.17 3.49
CA TYR A 37 4.76 -2.65 2.14
C TYR A 37 3.88 -1.40 2.15
N ILE A 38 4.12 -0.53 1.18
CA ILE A 38 3.24 0.60 0.85
C ILE A 38 2.70 0.42 -0.57
N ALA A 39 1.41 0.66 -0.73
CA ALA A 39 0.78 0.75 -2.05
C ALA A 39 1.23 2.05 -2.74
N THR A 40 1.74 1.96 -3.96
CA THR A 40 2.18 3.13 -4.74
C THR A 40 1.04 3.78 -5.53
N LYS A 41 -0.02 3.01 -5.78
CA LYS A 41 -1.25 3.39 -6.48
C LYS A 41 -2.42 2.59 -5.91
N SER A 42 -3.64 2.88 -6.33
CA SER A 42 -4.81 2.10 -5.92
C SER A 42 -4.71 0.66 -6.46
N VAL A 43 -4.88 -0.32 -5.57
CA VAL A 43 -4.84 -1.75 -5.86
C VAL A 43 -6.24 -2.34 -5.59
N PRO A 44 -6.93 -2.90 -6.60
CA PRO A 44 -8.26 -3.45 -6.40
C PRO A 44 -8.23 -4.75 -5.57
N ALA A 45 -9.38 -5.07 -4.98
CA ALA A 45 -9.58 -6.37 -4.34
C ALA A 45 -9.29 -7.52 -5.33
N GLY A 46 -8.69 -8.60 -4.84
CA GLY A 46 -8.20 -9.71 -5.65
C GLY A 46 -6.77 -9.51 -6.18
N GLY A 47 -6.21 -8.30 -6.01
CA GLY A 47 -4.83 -7.96 -6.38
C GLY A 47 -3.79 -8.89 -5.76
N HIS A 48 -2.67 -9.07 -6.47
CA HIS A 48 -1.56 -9.88 -5.98
C HIS A 48 -0.47 -8.96 -5.44
N LEU A 49 0.04 -9.27 -4.25
CA LEU A 49 1.25 -8.64 -3.78
C LEU A 49 2.44 -9.42 -4.34
N ARG A 50 3.16 -8.79 -5.26
CA ARG A 50 4.42 -9.29 -5.82
C ARG A 50 5.53 -8.34 -5.39
N ASP A 51 6.54 -8.86 -4.72
CA ASP A 51 7.73 -8.09 -4.35
C ASP A 51 8.33 -7.42 -5.59
N GLY A 52 8.50 -6.10 -5.53
CA GLY A 52 9.05 -5.32 -6.65
C GLY A 52 8.10 -5.09 -7.82
N SER A 53 6.80 -5.35 -7.66
CA SER A 53 5.80 -4.86 -8.61
C SER A 53 5.66 -3.34 -8.53
N GLU A 54 5.16 -2.72 -9.61
CA GLU A 54 4.87 -1.29 -9.63
C GLU A 54 3.81 -0.88 -8.60
N ASP A 55 3.03 -1.83 -8.08
CA ASP A 55 1.90 -1.62 -7.17
C ASP A 55 2.36 -1.53 -5.70
N TRP A 56 3.46 -2.20 -5.34
CA TRP A 56 3.88 -2.41 -3.96
C TRP A 56 5.38 -2.18 -3.77
N VAL A 57 5.72 -1.22 -2.91
CA VAL A 57 7.11 -1.01 -2.47
C VAL A 57 7.29 -1.60 -1.09
N LYS A 58 8.27 -2.48 -0.95
CA LYS A 58 8.72 -2.97 0.36
C LYS A 58 9.52 -1.86 1.04
N ILE A 59 9.05 -1.40 2.19
CA ILE A 59 9.68 -0.31 2.94
C ILE A 59 10.44 -0.80 4.18
N PHE A 60 10.13 -2.00 4.66
CA PHE A 60 10.83 -2.61 5.77
C PHE A 60 10.89 -4.13 5.60
N LYS A 61 12.02 -4.69 6.01
CA LYS A 61 12.22 -6.13 6.20
C LYS A 61 12.74 -6.28 7.63
N GLY A 62 12.06 -7.10 8.42
CA GLY A 62 12.48 -7.43 9.78
C GLY A 62 13.87 -8.04 9.81
N PRO A 63 14.50 -8.09 11.00
CA PRO A 63 15.76 -8.80 11.16
C PRO A 63 15.59 -10.24 10.68
N GLU A 64 16.50 -10.70 9.83
CA GLU A 64 16.59 -12.14 9.51
C GLU A 64 17.04 -12.87 10.78
N PRO A 65 16.46 -14.06 11.08
CA PRO A 65 16.86 -14.86 12.23
C PRO A 65 18.32 -15.32 12.14
#